data_AF-A0A328EHR2-F1
#
_entry.id   AF-A0A328EHR2-F1
#
_cell.length_a   1.000
_cell.length_b   1.000
_cell.length_c   1.000
_cell.angle_alpha   90.00
_cell.angle_beta   90.00
_cell.angle_gamma   90.00
#
_symmetry.space_group_name_H-M   'P 1'
#
loop_
_entity.id
_entity.type
_entity.pdbx_description
1 polymer ?
#
loop_
_entity_poly.entity_id
_entity_poly.type
_entity_poly.pdbx_seq_one_letter_code
_entity_poly.pdbx_strand_id
1 'polypeptide(L)'
;MSEVVSSMEDFGPLRGDVNQVSEEAVQRVQTQAKQAKQVAQQIKKDKAINHHLAQFLAFLIKEIKNENLITAITNTFFKTTNPKDQVTYLRKDVNTYVIVGFFIPFFAQEAEKAKIVTFYEALGWREAANGLREYVQYLGKLSEVYHDNVPINQESLLELIAMIAQERLSSETKHLSEEESKKRILTILNSEV
;
A
#
# COMPACT_ATOMS: atom_id res chain seq x y z
N MET A 1 -76.23 15.54 52.81
CA MET A 1 -75.02 16.33 53.08
C MET A 1 -73.80 15.51 52.68
N SER A 2 -72.82 16.22 52.13
CA SER A 2 -71.46 15.79 51.75
C SER A 2 -71.34 14.85 50.54
N GLU A 3 -70.36 14.98 49.66
CA GLU A 3 -69.61 16.11 49.11
C GLU A 3 -68.86 15.49 47.92
N VAL A 4 -68.82 16.19 46.79
CA VAL A 4 -68.10 15.78 45.57
C VAL A 4 -66.65 16.22 45.72
N VAL A 5 -65.67 15.31 45.69
CA VAL A 5 -64.27 15.65 45.33
C VAL A 5 -63.57 14.46 44.65
N SER A 6 -63.40 14.61 43.33
CA SER A 6 -62.18 14.38 42.52
C SER A 6 -61.27 13.18 42.80
N SER A 7 -61.23 12.26 41.83
CA SER A 7 -59.98 11.73 41.27
C SER A 7 -60.25 11.06 39.91
N MET A 8 -60.32 11.88 38.84
CA MET A 8 -60.16 11.39 37.48
C MET A 8 -58.67 11.42 37.16
N GLU A 9 -58.00 10.29 37.33
CA GLU A 9 -56.67 10.06 36.75
C GLU A 9 -56.84 9.84 35.25
N ASP A 10 -56.72 10.96 34.54
CA ASP A 10 -55.83 11.17 33.40
C ASP A 10 -55.20 9.91 32.77
N PHE A 11 -55.73 9.46 31.63
CA PHE A 11 -54.94 8.73 30.62
C PHE A 11 -55.55 8.93 29.23
N GLY A 12 -55.12 9.98 28.54
CA GLY A 12 -55.10 10.03 27.08
C GLY A 12 -54.96 11.45 26.51
N PRO A 13 -54.15 11.68 25.45
CA PRO A 13 -53.50 10.70 24.57
C PRO A 13 -51.96 10.75 24.63
N LEU A 14 -51.30 9.60 24.69
CA LEU A 14 -49.92 9.45 24.20
C LEU A 14 -49.93 9.60 22.67
N ARG A 15 -50.04 10.84 22.19
CA ARG A 15 -49.84 11.21 20.78
C ARG A 15 -48.67 12.17 20.69
N GLY A 16 -47.48 11.60 20.78
CA GLY A 16 -46.23 12.32 20.58
C GLY A 16 -45.06 11.43 20.89
N ASP A 17 -44.81 10.41 20.05
CA ASP A 17 -43.46 9.82 19.96
C ASP A 17 -43.30 8.81 18.81
N VAL A 18 -44.37 8.19 18.33
CA VAL A 18 -44.25 7.12 17.32
C VAL A 18 -43.73 7.63 15.96
N ASN A 19 -44.06 8.86 15.57
CA ASN A 19 -43.60 9.44 14.30
C ASN A 19 -42.17 9.98 14.35
N GLN A 20 -41.72 10.56 15.48
CA GLN A 20 -40.33 11.03 15.64
C GLN A 20 -39.35 9.85 15.78
N VAL A 21 -39.74 8.82 16.55
CA VAL A 21 -38.96 7.58 16.66
C VAL A 21 -38.91 6.85 15.31
N SER A 22 -39.96 6.94 14.49
CA SER A 22 -39.98 6.38 13.13
C SER A 22 -39.06 7.14 12.17
N GLU A 23 -39.08 8.48 12.14
CA GLU A 23 -38.20 9.26 11.26
C GLU A 23 -36.73 9.15 11.66
N GLU A 24 -36.40 9.17 12.95
CA GLU A 24 -35.04 8.93 13.41
C GLU A 24 -34.59 7.50 13.14
N ALA A 25 -35.44 6.49 13.34
CA ALA A 25 -35.12 5.10 13.01
C ALA A 25 -34.91 4.92 11.50
N VAL A 26 -35.74 5.55 10.67
CA VAL A 26 -35.60 5.55 9.21
C VAL A 26 -34.31 6.25 8.79
N GLN A 27 -33.97 7.41 9.37
CA GLN A 27 -32.71 8.09 9.10
C GLN A 27 -31.49 7.28 9.56
N ARG A 28 -31.56 6.62 10.72
CA ARG A 28 -30.50 5.71 11.21
C ARG A 28 -30.31 4.52 10.28
N VAL A 29 -31.40 3.87 9.85
CA VAL A 29 -31.36 2.74 8.91
C VAL A 29 -30.83 3.18 7.54
N GLN A 30 -31.24 4.34 7.03
CA GLN A 30 -30.72 4.89 5.77
C GLN A 30 -29.24 5.25 5.86
N THR A 31 -28.79 5.78 7.00
CA THR A 31 -27.38 6.14 7.25
C THR A 31 -26.51 4.89 7.36
N GLN A 32 -26.97 3.87 8.08
CA GLN A 32 -26.31 2.56 8.16
C GLN A 32 -26.25 1.88 6.79
N ALA A 33 -27.32 1.96 5.98
CA ALA A 33 -27.32 1.42 4.62
C ALA A 33 -26.34 2.15 3.68
N LYS A 34 -26.17 3.47 3.83
CA LYS A 34 -25.16 4.26 3.10
C LYS A 34 -23.74 3.87 3.51
N GLN A 35 -23.47 3.75 4.81
CA GLN A 35 -22.17 3.31 5.33
C GLN A 35 -21.83 1.88 4.87
N ALA A 36 -22.79 0.95 4.95
CA ALA A 36 -22.60 -0.42 4.47
C ALA A 36 -22.30 -0.48 2.96
N LYS A 37 -22.94 0.37 2.15
CA LYS A 37 -22.63 0.49 0.71
C LYS A 37 -21.24 1.05 0.47
N GLN A 38 -20.82 2.06 1.22
CA GLN A 38 -19.46 2.62 1.12
C GLN A 38 -18.41 1.58 1.51
N VAL A 39 -18.61 0.85 2.61
CA VAL A 39 -17.72 -0.23 3.05
C VAL A 39 -17.69 -1.37 2.04
N ALA A 40 -18.83 -1.79 1.47
CA ALA A 40 -18.87 -2.82 0.44
C ALA A 40 -18.20 -2.36 -0.87
N GLN A 41 -18.35 -1.09 -1.25
CA GLN A 41 -17.64 -0.50 -2.38
C GLN A 41 -16.14 -0.44 -2.12
N GLN A 42 -15.73 -0.11 -0.89
CA GLN A 42 -14.34 -0.09 -0.47
C GLN A 42 -13.73 -1.49 -0.50
N ILE A 43 -14.41 -2.50 0.07
CA ILE A 43 -13.99 -3.92 0.00
C ILE A 43 -13.88 -4.39 -1.46
N LYS A 44 -14.84 -4.04 -2.33
CA LYS A 44 -14.79 -4.38 -3.75
C LYS A 44 -13.62 -3.67 -4.46
N LYS A 45 -13.38 -2.40 -4.13
CA LYS A 45 -12.28 -1.61 -4.66
C LYS A 45 -10.94 -2.20 -4.20
N ASP A 46 -10.80 -2.53 -2.93
CA ASP A 46 -9.61 -3.15 -2.35
C ASP A 46 -9.33 -4.51 -3.01
N LYS A 47 -10.37 -5.33 -3.21
CA LYS A 47 -10.23 -6.60 -3.94
C LYS A 47 -9.81 -6.40 -5.41
N ALA A 48 -10.34 -5.38 -6.08
CA ALA A 48 -9.97 -5.06 -7.46
C ALA A 48 -8.55 -4.50 -7.56
N ILE A 49 -8.14 -3.63 -6.63
CA ILE A 49 -6.77 -3.11 -6.56
C ILE A 49 -5.79 -4.25 -6.29
N ASN A 50 -6.11 -5.13 -5.34
CA ASN A 50 -5.31 -6.32 -5.06
C ASN A 50 -5.20 -7.24 -6.29
N HIS A 51 -6.25 -7.33 -7.10
CA HIS A 51 -6.21 -8.07 -8.36
C HIS A 51 -5.26 -7.42 -9.38
N HIS A 52 -5.32 -6.10 -9.57
CA HIS A 52 -4.43 -5.37 -10.48
C HIS A 52 -2.95 -5.44 -10.07
N LEU A 53 -2.68 -5.28 -8.78
CA LEU A 53 -1.34 -5.44 -8.22
C LEU A 53 -0.83 -6.88 -8.38
N ALA A 54 -1.68 -7.88 -8.12
CA ALA A 54 -1.32 -9.29 -8.29
C ALA A 54 -1.05 -9.66 -9.77
N GLN A 55 -1.82 -9.10 -10.71
CA GLN A 55 -1.58 -9.28 -12.15
C GLN A 55 -0.20 -8.77 -12.54
N PHE A 56 0.18 -7.58 -12.07
CA PHE A 56 1.49 -7.02 -12.36
C PHE A 56 2.62 -7.79 -11.66
N LEU A 57 2.42 -8.23 -10.42
CA LEU A 57 3.40 -9.08 -9.72
C LEU A 57 3.62 -10.42 -10.45
N ALA A 58 2.55 -11.04 -10.96
CA ALA A 58 2.66 -12.26 -11.76
C ALA A 58 3.42 -12.02 -13.07
N PHE A 59 3.22 -10.86 -13.69
CA PHE A 59 4.02 -10.43 -14.83
C PHE A 59 5.51 -10.28 -14.46
N LEU A 60 5.83 -9.58 -13.36
CA LEU A 60 7.22 -9.38 -12.91
C LEU A 60 7.95 -10.72 -12.70
N ILE A 61 7.31 -11.68 -12.03
CA ILE A 61 7.89 -13.00 -11.77
C ILE A 61 8.18 -13.75 -13.08
N LYS A 62 7.36 -13.55 -14.12
CA LYS A 62 7.57 -14.17 -15.44
C LYS A 62 8.67 -13.48 -16.25
N GLU A 63 8.79 -12.16 -16.11
CA GLU A 63 9.68 -11.34 -16.92
C GLU A 63 11.10 -11.27 -16.36
N ILE A 64 11.24 -11.23 -15.04
CA ILE A 64 12.55 -11.27 -14.38
C ILE A 64 13.11 -12.69 -14.48
N LYS A 65 14.12 -12.87 -15.33
CA LYS A 65 14.80 -14.16 -15.54
C LYS A 65 16.08 -14.32 -14.73
N ASN A 66 16.53 -13.24 -14.10
CA ASN A 66 17.76 -13.21 -13.32
C ASN A 66 17.49 -13.84 -11.92
N GLU A 67 18.01 -15.05 -11.70
CA GLU A 67 17.82 -15.79 -10.44
C GLU A 67 18.38 -15.04 -9.22
N ASN A 68 19.48 -14.29 -9.39
CA ASN A 68 20.06 -13.49 -8.31
C ASN A 68 19.11 -12.34 -7.93
N LEU A 69 18.52 -11.68 -8.92
CA LEU A 69 17.53 -10.62 -8.68
C LEU A 69 16.26 -11.17 -8.02
N ILE A 70 15.76 -12.33 -8.45
CA ILE A 70 14.61 -13.00 -7.79
C ILE A 70 14.95 -13.31 -6.33
N THR A 71 16.15 -13.80 -6.07
CA THR A 71 16.63 -14.10 -4.71
C THR A 71 16.72 -12.83 -3.86
N ALA A 72 17.24 -11.73 -4.41
CA ALA A 72 17.31 -10.44 -3.73
C ALA A 72 15.91 -9.88 -3.39
N ILE A 73 14.95 -9.96 -4.32
CA ILE A 73 13.54 -9.59 -4.07
C ILE A 73 12.97 -10.42 -2.91
N THR A 74 13.19 -11.74 -2.96
CA THR A 74 12.69 -12.67 -1.94
C THR A 74 13.28 -12.37 -0.56
N ASN A 75 14.59 -12.16 -0.49
CA ASN A 75 15.28 -11.84 0.76
C ASN A 75 14.85 -10.49 1.34
N THR A 76 14.60 -9.49 0.48
CA THR A 76 14.24 -8.14 0.91
C THR A 76 12.81 -8.03 1.40
N PHE A 77 11.86 -8.60 0.66
CA PHE A 77 10.43 -8.38 0.92
C PHE A 77 9.70 -9.55 1.54
N PHE A 78 10.15 -10.79 1.32
CA PHE A 78 9.42 -11.98 1.76
C PHE A 78 10.06 -12.67 2.95
N LYS A 79 11.27 -12.28 3.35
CA LYS A 79 11.94 -12.80 4.53
C LYS A 79 12.08 -11.71 5.61
N THR A 80 12.01 -12.15 6.85
CA THR A 80 12.35 -11.35 8.02
C THR A 80 13.12 -12.22 9.01
N THR A 81 14.16 -11.65 9.58
CA THR A 81 14.91 -12.26 10.68
C THR A 81 14.41 -11.68 11.99
N ASN A 82 13.99 -12.53 12.92
CA ASN A 82 13.67 -12.07 14.26
C ASN A 82 14.98 -11.69 14.99
N PRO A 83 15.11 -10.43 15.47
CA PRO A 83 16.35 -9.97 16.09
C PRO A 83 16.68 -10.71 17.39
N LYS A 84 15.70 -11.34 18.04
CA LYS A 84 15.88 -12.00 19.34
C LYS A 84 16.51 -13.39 19.24
N ASP A 85 16.15 -14.17 18.23
CA ASP A 85 16.55 -15.57 18.08
C ASP A 85 17.33 -15.84 16.78
N GLN A 86 17.52 -14.81 15.94
CA GLN A 86 18.20 -14.88 14.64
C GLN A 86 17.55 -15.88 13.65
N VAL A 87 16.29 -16.25 13.88
CA VAL A 87 15.55 -17.14 12.98
C VAL A 87 14.96 -16.33 11.83
N THR A 88 15.26 -16.75 10.60
CA THR A 88 14.66 -16.20 9.38
C THR A 88 13.36 -16.93 9.05
N TYR A 89 12.28 -16.19 8.89
CA TYR A 89 10.98 -16.72 8.50
C TYR A 89 10.40 -15.99 7.29
N LEU A 90 9.47 -16.65 6.60
CA LEU A 90 8.71 -16.05 5.51
C LEU A 90 7.61 -15.15 6.08
N ARG A 91 7.48 -13.94 5.53
CA ARG A 91 6.42 -13.00 5.91
C ARG A 91 5.06 -13.55 5.49
N LYS A 92 4.07 -13.42 6.36
CA LYS A 92 2.67 -13.80 6.06
C LYS A 92 2.01 -12.79 5.12
N ASP A 93 2.31 -11.51 5.33
CA ASP A 93 1.81 -10.39 4.55
C ASP A 93 2.99 -9.53 4.09
N VAL A 94 2.91 -9.06 2.85
CA VAL A 94 3.90 -8.16 2.25
C VAL A 94 3.19 -6.94 1.68
N ASN A 95 3.84 -5.77 1.71
CA ASN A 95 3.28 -4.60 1.07
C ASN A 95 3.51 -4.64 -0.45
N THR A 96 2.53 -5.16 -1.17
CA THR A 96 2.60 -5.30 -2.63
C THR A 96 2.78 -3.96 -3.35
N TYR A 97 2.30 -2.84 -2.78
CA TYR A 97 2.52 -1.51 -3.38
C TYR A 97 4.01 -1.15 -3.44
N VAL A 98 4.77 -1.51 -2.41
CA VAL A 98 6.23 -1.29 -2.37
C VAL A 98 6.90 -2.16 -3.43
N ILE A 99 6.64 -3.46 -3.41
CA ILE A 99 7.29 -4.41 -4.33
C ILE A 99 7.04 -4.00 -5.78
N VAL A 100 5.78 -3.78 -6.14
CA VAL A 100 5.40 -3.31 -7.47
C VAL A 100 6.06 -1.98 -7.80
N GLY A 101 6.06 -1.05 -6.84
CA GLY A 101 6.61 0.30 -6.99
C GLY A 101 8.06 0.33 -7.42
N PHE A 102 8.90 -0.61 -6.96
CA PHE A 102 10.30 -0.73 -7.38
C PHE A 102 10.45 -0.94 -8.90
N PHE A 103 9.47 -1.55 -9.54
CA PHE A 103 9.57 -1.97 -10.95
C PHE A 103 8.73 -1.14 -11.91
N ILE A 104 7.81 -0.31 -11.43
CA ILE A 104 6.97 0.57 -12.28
C ILE A 104 7.80 1.37 -13.30
N PRO A 105 8.92 2.03 -12.93
CA PRO A 105 9.69 2.85 -13.87
C PRO A 105 10.20 2.06 -15.09
N PHE A 106 10.40 0.75 -14.94
CA PHE A 106 11.00 -0.11 -15.97
C PHE A 106 9.98 -0.89 -16.80
N PHE A 107 8.71 -0.90 -16.38
CA PHE A 107 7.63 -1.64 -17.03
C PHE A 107 6.37 -0.77 -17.18
N ALA A 108 6.57 0.45 -17.68
CA ALA A 108 5.55 1.47 -17.86
C ALA A 108 4.30 0.93 -18.59
N GLN A 109 4.49 0.26 -19.72
CA GLN A 109 3.40 -0.23 -20.55
C GLN A 109 2.56 -1.29 -19.83
N GLU A 110 3.22 -2.19 -19.10
CA GLU A 110 2.55 -3.25 -18.34
C GLU A 110 1.84 -2.68 -17.12
N ALA A 111 2.41 -1.67 -16.48
CA ALA A 111 1.78 -0.95 -15.38
C ALA A 111 0.52 -0.19 -15.86
N GLU A 112 0.56 0.41 -17.04
CA GLU A 112 -0.60 1.05 -17.66
C GLU A 112 -1.69 0.02 -18.00
N LYS A 113 -1.33 -1.11 -18.62
CA LYS A 113 -2.26 -2.22 -18.90
C LYS A 113 -2.91 -2.76 -17.62
N ALA A 114 -2.14 -2.87 -16.55
CA ALA A 114 -2.61 -3.29 -15.23
C ALA A 114 -3.40 -2.19 -14.49
N LYS A 115 -3.44 -0.96 -15.01
CA LYS A 115 -4.12 0.21 -14.42
C LYS A 115 -3.62 0.56 -13.02
N ILE A 116 -2.32 0.37 -12.77
CA ILE A 116 -1.70 0.62 -11.47
C ILE A 116 -0.85 1.90 -11.44
N VAL A 117 -0.52 2.48 -12.60
CA VAL A 117 0.30 3.72 -12.69
C VAL A 117 -0.29 4.88 -11.89
N THR A 118 -1.62 4.95 -11.77
CA THR A 118 -2.31 6.02 -11.01
C THR A 118 -1.93 6.04 -9.54
N PHE A 119 -1.47 4.92 -8.97
CA PHE A 119 -0.98 4.88 -7.59
C PHE A 119 0.38 5.59 -7.44
N TYR A 120 1.17 5.62 -8.50
CA TYR A 120 2.56 6.07 -8.46
C TYR A 120 2.78 7.43 -9.15
N GLU A 121 1.77 8.01 -9.82
CA GLU A 121 1.89 9.29 -10.55
C GLU A 121 2.47 10.42 -9.68
N ALA A 122 2.00 10.58 -8.44
CA ALA A 122 2.49 11.62 -7.53
C ALA A 122 3.95 11.41 -7.07
N LEU A 123 4.52 10.23 -7.28
CA LEU A 123 5.88 9.90 -6.86
C LEU A 123 6.93 10.26 -7.92
N GLY A 124 6.53 10.54 -9.17
CA GLY A 124 7.46 10.81 -10.28
C GLY A 124 8.07 9.53 -10.88
N TRP A 125 7.25 8.49 -11.05
CA TRP A 125 7.72 7.19 -11.56
C TRP A 125 8.27 7.25 -12.99
N ARG A 126 7.86 8.25 -13.79
CA ARG A 126 8.27 8.40 -15.19
C ARG A 126 9.72 8.83 -15.31
N GLU A 127 10.15 9.73 -14.43
CA GLU A 127 11.51 10.27 -14.39
C GLU A 127 12.48 9.31 -13.70
N ALA A 128 11.97 8.40 -12.88
CA ALA A 128 12.78 7.47 -12.08
C ALA A 128 13.67 6.53 -12.91
N ALA A 129 13.33 6.27 -14.19
CA ALA A 129 14.16 5.45 -15.07
C ALA A 129 15.30 6.23 -15.75
N ASN A 130 15.40 7.55 -15.56
CA ASN A 130 16.38 8.39 -16.26
C ASN A 130 17.80 8.28 -15.69
N GLY A 131 17.96 7.90 -14.43
CA GLY A 131 19.25 7.85 -13.77
C GLY A 131 19.17 7.29 -12.35
N LEU A 132 20.34 6.98 -11.78
CA LEU A 132 20.41 6.39 -10.44
C LEU A 132 19.88 7.33 -9.36
N ARG A 133 20.12 8.65 -9.50
CA ARG A 133 19.66 9.65 -8.54
C ARG A 133 18.13 9.72 -8.54
N GLU A 134 17.53 9.86 -9.72
CA GLU A 134 16.08 9.95 -9.92
C GLU A 134 15.39 8.69 -9.40
N TYR A 135 15.99 7.52 -9.65
CA TYR A 135 15.47 6.25 -9.13
C TYR A 135 15.49 6.19 -7.60
N VAL A 136 16.62 6.54 -6.96
CA VAL A 136 16.74 6.52 -5.50
C VAL A 136 15.80 7.54 -4.84
N GLN A 137 15.65 8.73 -5.42
CA GLN A 137 14.69 9.74 -4.98
C GLN A 137 13.25 9.25 -5.04
N TYR A 138 12.89 8.59 -6.14
CA TYR A 138 11.60 7.95 -6.30
C TYR A 138 11.36 6.87 -5.24
N LEU A 139 12.36 6.02 -4.95
CA LEU A 139 12.27 5.02 -3.89
C LEU A 139 12.12 5.64 -2.50
N GLY A 140 12.75 6.79 -2.25
CA GLY A 140 12.54 7.59 -1.04
C GLY A 140 11.06 7.93 -0.86
N LYS A 141 10.45 8.59 -1.86
CA LYS A 141 9.02 8.93 -1.85
C LYS A 141 8.11 7.71 -1.76
N LEU A 142 8.48 6.62 -2.45
CA LEU A 142 7.75 5.34 -2.39
C LEU A 142 7.71 4.80 -0.96
N SER A 143 8.86 4.84 -0.25
CA SER A 143 8.96 4.36 1.12
C SER A 143 8.18 5.24 2.09
N GLU A 144 8.12 6.56 1.89
CA GLU A 144 7.30 7.46 2.72
C GLU A 144 5.80 7.16 2.57
N VAL A 145 5.32 7.03 1.32
CA VAL A 145 3.89 6.87 1.01
C VAL A 145 3.38 5.46 1.31
N TYR A 146 4.17 4.43 1.00
CA TYR A 146 3.77 3.03 1.12
C TYR A 146 4.61 2.26 2.13
N HIS A 147 5.16 2.90 3.17
CA HIS A 147 6.01 2.21 4.17
C HIS A 147 5.42 0.87 4.61
N ASP A 148 6.29 -0.13 4.73
CA ASP A 148 5.97 -1.39 5.38
C ASP A 148 6.24 -1.24 6.89
N ASN A 149 5.34 -1.74 7.72
CA ASN A 149 5.51 -1.73 9.18
C ASN A 149 6.50 -2.82 9.65
N VAL A 150 6.98 -3.66 8.73
CA VAL A 150 7.98 -4.69 8.99
C VAL A 150 9.38 -4.15 8.70
N PRO A 151 10.33 -4.24 9.65
CA PRO A 151 11.72 -3.86 9.42
C PRO A 151 12.32 -4.64 8.24
N ILE A 152 12.91 -3.91 7.30
CA ILE A 152 13.65 -4.46 6.16
C ILE A 152 15.15 -4.47 6.52
N ASN A 153 15.83 -5.55 6.18
CA ASN A 153 17.29 -5.61 6.30
C ASN A 153 17.93 -4.61 5.30
N GLN A 154 18.68 -3.66 5.83
CA GLN A 154 19.28 -2.57 5.04
C GLN A 154 20.25 -3.09 3.96
N GLU A 155 21.05 -4.11 4.28
CA GLU A 155 22.03 -4.66 3.35
C GLU A 155 21.34 -5.36 2.18
N SER A 156 20.32 -6.18 2.45
CA SER A 156 19.49 -6.80 1.41
C SER A 156 18.77 -5.76 0.54
N LEU A 157 18.28 -4.67 1.14
CA LEU A 157 17.65 -3.58 0.40
C LEU A 157 18.66 -2.87 -0.53
N LEU A 158 19.86 -2.57 -0.04
CA LEU A 158 20.90 -1.93 -0.84
C LEU A 158 21.38 -2.83 -1.99
N GLU A 159 21.55 -4.11 -1.72
CA GLU A 159 21.88 -5.13 -2.73
C GLU A 159 20.80 -5.17 -3.82
N LEU A 160 19.52 -5.23 -3.44
CA LEU A 160 18.41 -5.22 -4.38
C LEU A 160 18.40 -3.97 -5.27
N ILE A 161 18.53 -2.77 -4.66
CA ILE A 161 18.55 -1.51 -5.42
C ILE A 161 19.73 -1.48 -6.38
N ALA A 162 20.92 -1.92 -5.95
CA ALA A 162 22.10 -1.99 -6.80
C ALA A 162 21.89 -2.94 -7.98
N MET A 163 21.34 -4.14 -7.75
CA MET A 163 21.06 -5.10 -8.82
C MET A 163 20.04 -4.57 -9.83
N ILE A 164 18.95 -3.96 -9.37
CA ILE A 164 17.95 -3.35 -10.26
C ILE A 164 18.58 -2.24 -11.08
N ALA A 165 19.36 -1.35 -10.44
CA ALA A 165 20.02 -0.25 -11.11
C ALA A 165 21.02 -0.75 -12.16
N GLN A 166 21.81 -1.78 -11.89
CA GLN A 166 22.75 -2.37 -12.87
C GLN A 166 22.03 -3.02 -14.04
N GLU A 167 20.92 -3.73 -13.79
CA GLU A 167 20.15 -4.40 -14.83
C GLU A 167 19.38 -3.41 -15.71
N ARG A 168 18.80 -2.36 -15.13
CA ARG A 168 17.79 -1.51 -15.77
C ARG A 168 18.21 -0.07 -16.07
N LEU A 169 19.21 0.49 -15.38
CA LEU A 169 19.74 1.85 -15.59
C LEU A 169 21.09 1.81 -16.34
N SER A 170 21.24 0.86 -17.26
CA SER A 170 22.52 0.31 -17.70
C SER A 170 23.48 1.29 -18.41
N SER A 171 23.06 2.51 -18.73
CA SER A 171 23.94 3.57 -19.24
C SER A 171 24.87 4.15 -18.17
N GLU A 172 24.44 4.19 -16.90
CA GLU A 172 25.20 4.85 -15.82
C GLU A 172 25.88 3.87 -14.85
N THR A 173 25.34 2.65 -14.73
CA THR A 173 25.64 1.73 -13.62
C THR A 173 26.28 0.42 -14.05
N LYS A 174 26.22 0.08 -15.34
CA LYS A 174 26.64 -1.24 -15.86
C LYS A 174 28.14 -1.52 -15.72
N HIS A 175 28.95 -0.48 -15.60
CA HIS A 175 30.41 -0.60 -15.41
C HIS A 175 30.82 -0.56 -13.93
N LEU A 176 29.91 -0.22 -13.03
CA LEU A 176 30.20 -0.13 -11.61
C LEU A 176 30.22 -1.52 -11.00
N SER A 177 31.20 -1.78 -10.14
CA SER A 177 31.11 -2.91 -9.23
C SER A 177 29.89 -2.77 -8.31
N GLU A 178 29.47 -3.88 -7.70
CA GLU A 178 28.36 -3.89 -6.74
C GLU A 178 28.64 -2.93 -5.56
N GLU A 179 29.87 -2.94 -5.04
CA GLU A 179 30.28 -2.08 -3.92
C GLU A 179 30.28 -0.59 -4.30
N GLU A 180 30.72 -0.24 -5.51
CA GLU A 180 30.63 1.14 -6.00
C GLU A 180 29.18 1.60 -6.17
N SER A 181 28.32 0.70 -6.63
CA SER A 181 26.89 0.95 -6.79
C SER A 181 26.23 1.22 -5.43
N LYS A 182 26.47 0.35 -4.43
CA LYS A 182 25.98 0.53 -3.05
C LYS A 182 26.47 1.84 -2.44
N LYS A 183 27.77 2.16 -2.59
CA LYS A 183 28.34 3.41 -2.07
C LYS A 183 27.68 4.64 -2.69
N ARG A 184 27.39 4.61 -4.00
CA ARG A 184 26.74 5.71 -4.70
C ARG A 184 25.28 5.89 -4.27
N ILE A 185 24.54 4.78 -4.09
CA ILE A 185 23.18 4.79 -3.52
C ILE A 185 23.19 5.43 -2.13
N LEU A 186 24.09 5.01 -1.23
CA LEU A 186 24.22 5.58 0.11
C LEU A 186 24.57 7.08 0.08
N THR A 187 25.41 7.50 -0.87
CA THR A 187 25.76 8.92 -1.03
C THR A 187 24.54 9.75 -1.41
N ILE A 188 23.69 9.24 -2.31
CA ILE A 188 22.45 9.91 -2.72
C ILE A 188 21.51 10.02 -1.52
N LEU A 189 21.27 8.91 -0.81
CA LEU A 189 20.39 8.88 0.37
C LEU A 189 20.85 9.84 1.48
N ASN A 190 22.16 9.96 1.72
CA ASN A 190 22.71 10.85 2.75
C ASN A 190 22.82 12.31 2.31
N SER A 191 22.69 12.61 1.01
CA SER A 191 22.72 13.99 0.49
C SER A 191 21.37 14.71 0.57
N GLU A 192 20.31 13.99 0.96
CA GLU A 192 18.94 14.50 1.07
C GLU A 192 18.48 14.69 2.53
N VAL A 193 19.38 14.43 3.50
CA VAL A 193 19.21 14.74 4.94
C VAL A 193 19.95 16.02 5.28
#